data_AF-A0A6V7IJM5-F1
#
_entry.id   AF-A0A6V7IJM5-F1
#
_cell.length_a   1.000
_cell.length_b   1.000
_cell.length_c   1.000
_cell.angle_alpha   90.00
_cell.angle_beta   90.00
_cell.angle_gamma   90.00
#
_symmetry.space_group_name_H-M   'P 1'
#
loop_
_entity.id
_entity.type
_entity.pdbx_description
1 polymer ?
#
loop_
_entity_poly.entity_id
_entity_poly.type
_entity_poly.pdbx_seq_one_letter_code
_entity_poly.pdbx_strand_id
1 'polypeptide(L)'
;VICIQEMQAEHLHEFLVPFQETGFDYLYKKRTNERTDGLLLLFKREHFKLVDYVNVEYHQTTEDILNRDNVGIVAKFSLKESPDTHIVISTTHLLYNPKRNDVRLAQMQVLLAELERIAFIENT
;
A
#
# COMPACT_ATOMS: atom_id res chain seq x y z
N VAL A 1 8.73 9.79 -3.28
CA VAL A 1 7.62 8.81 -3.16
C VAL A 1 6.45 9.53 -2.49
N ILE A 2 5.22 9.29 -2.93
CA ILE A 2 4.01 9.95 -2.41
C ILE A 2 3.00 8.84 -2.07
N CYS A 3 2.45 8.87 -0.86
CA CYS A 3 1.44 7.92 -0.40
C CYS A 3 0.15 8.68 -0.13
N ILE A 4 -0.91 8.32 -0.84
CA ILE A 4 -2.22 8.97 -0.78
C ILE A 4 -3.24 7.95 -0.26
N GLN A 5 -4.05 8.38 0.70
CA GLN A 5 -5.21 7.65 1.19
C GLN A 5 -6.49 8.27 0.60
N GLU A 6 -7.60 7.52 0.63
CA GLU A 6 -8.91 7.95 0.12
C GLU A 6 -8.92 8.27 -1.39
N MET A 7 -8.03 7.63 -2.18
CA MET A 7 -8.00 7.82 -3.63
C MET A 7 -9.20 7.12 -4.28
N GLN A 8 -10.19 7.91 -4.73
CA GLN A 8 -11.37 7.39 -5.43
C GLN A 8 -11.00 6.78 -6.78
N ALA A 9 -11.52 5.58 -7.06
CA ALA A 9 -11.19 4.82 -8.26
C ALA A 9 -11.64 5.53 -9.55
N GLU A 10 -12.77 6.24 -9.51
CA GLU A 10 -13.30 7.00 -10.64
C GLU A 10 -12.42 8.19 -11.04
N HIS A 11 -11.71 8.80 -10.07
CA HIS A 11 -10.81 9.93 -10.30
C HIS A 11 -9.37 9.49 -10.61
N LEU A 12 -9.05 8.20 -10.48
CA LEU A 12 -7.67 7.70 -10.54
C LEU A 12 -6.99 8.05 -11.86
N HIS A 13 -7.66 7.86 -13.00
CA HIS A 13 -7.05 8.09 -14.31
C HIS A 13 -6.65 9.55 -14.52
N GLU A 14 -7.59 10.48 -14.34
CA GLU A 14 -7.33 11.93 -14.48
C GLU A 14 -6.29 12.41 -13.48
N PHE A 15 -6.36 11.92 -12.23
CA PHE A 15 -5.40 12.26 -11.19
C PHE A 15 -3.96 11.86 -11.55
N LEU A 16 -3.78 10.73 -12.25
CA LEU A 16 -2.46 10.18 -12.59
C LEU A 16 -1.76 10.88 -13.75
N VAL A 17 -2.51 11.49 -14.69
CA VAL A 17 -1.96 12.13 -15.91
C VAL A 17 -0.75 13.03 -15.61
N PRO A 18 -0.84 14.05 -14.74
CA PRO A 18 0.29 14.96 -14.49
C PRO A 18 1.49 14.25 -13.80
N PHE A 19 1.24 13.19 -13.04
CA PHE A 19 2.31 12.42 -12.39
C PHE A 19 3.05 11.56 -13.41
N GLN A 20 2.33 10.88 -14.30
CA GLN A 20 2.93 10.02 -15.32
C GLN A 20 3.75 10.84 -16.33
N GLU A 21 3.25 12.02 -16.73
CA GLU A 21 3.97 12.98 -17.59
C GLU A 21 5.29 13.45 -16.96
N THR A 22 5.32 13.60 -15.64
CA THR A 22 6.54 13.96 -14.90
C THR A 22 7.39 12.75 -14.50
N GLY A 23 7.09 11.56 -15.02
CA GLY A 23 7.95 10.37 -14.85
C GLY A 23 7.65 9.55 -13.58
N PHE A 24 6.54 9.77 -12.89
CA PHE A 24 6.09 8.85 -11.84
C PHE A 24 5.50 7.57 -12.45
N ASP A 25 5.65 6.50 -11.68
CA ASP A 25 4.88 5.27 -11.79
C ASP A 25 4.11 5.06 -10.48
N TYR A 26 3.21 4.09 -10.44
CA TYR A 26 2.28 3.95 -9.32
C TYR A 26 1.87 2.51 -9.00
N LEU A 27 1.44 2.32 -7.75
CA LEU A 27 0.64 1.18 -7.29
C LEU A 27 -0.67 1.70 -6.74
N TYR A 28 -1.78 1.06 -7.12
CA TYR A 28 -3.10 1.38 -6.60
C TYR A 28 -3.75 0.13 -5.99
N LYS A 29 -4.31 0.30 -4.79
CA LYS A 29 -5.12 -0.73 -4.13
C LYS A 29 -6.43 -0.13 -3.64
N LYS A 30 -7.49 -0.44 -4.38
CA LYS A 30 -8.87 -0.20 -3.94
C LYS A 30 -9.17 -0.99 -2.66
N ARG A 31 -9.93 -0.39 -1.76
CA ARG A 31 -10.53 -1.13 -0.64
C ARG A 31 -11.43 -2.25 -1.14
N THR A 32 -11.61 -3.28 -0.32
CA THR A 32 -12.44 -4.45 -0.69
C THR A 32 -13.93 -4.11 -0.67
N ASN A 33 -14.76 -5.02 -1.20
CA ASN A 33 -16.22 -4.88 -1.28
C ASN A 33 -16.66 -3.62 -2.05
N GLU A 34 -17.82 -3.06 -1.68
CA GLU A 34 -18.48 -1.94 -2.37
C GLU A 34 -17.85 -0.57 -2.09
N ARG A 35 -16.65 -0.52 -1.52
CA ARG A 35 -15.92 0.75 -1.32
C ARG A 35 -15.51 1.30 -2.68
N THR A 36 -15.34 2.61 -2.79
CA THR A 36 -14.95 3.28 -4.05
C THR A 36 -13.57 3.93 -3.95
N ASP A 37 -13.04 4.07 -2.75
CA ASP A 37 -11.74 4.64 -2.43
C ASP A 37 -10.67 3.56 -2.21
N GLY A 38 -9.41 4.00 -2.21
CA GLY A 38 -8.26 3.13 -2.05
C GLY A 38 -7.01 3.89 -1.66
N LEU A 39 -5.89 3.20 -1.80
CA LEU A 39 -4.55 3.71 -1.57
C LEU A 39 -3.84 3.87 -2.90
N LEU A 40 -3.09 4.96 -3.03
CA LEU A 40 -2.23 5.24 -4.17
C LEU A 40 -0.80 5.49 -3.67
N LEU A 41 0.16 4.72 -4.18
CA LEU A 41 1.59 4.87 -3.92
C LEU A 41 2.28 5.25 -5.22
N LEU A 42 2.80 6.48 -5.29
CA LEU A 42 3.49 7.04 -6.45
C LEU A 42 5.00 7.10 -6.21
N PHE A 43 5.80 6.70 -7.19
CA PHE A 43 7.27 6.74 -7.11
C PHE A 43 7.90 7.24 -8.41
N LYS A 44 9.00 8.01 -8.31
CA LYS A 44 9.74 8.52 -9.48
C LYS A 44 10.54 7.38 -10.10
N ARG A 45 10.27 7.05 -11.37
CA ARG A 45 11.01 6.02 -12.10
C ARG A 45 12.50 6.32 -12.24
N GLU A 46 12.90 7.58 -12.15
CA GLU A 46 14.31 7.99 -12.24
C GLU A 46 15.15 7.51 -11.05
N HIS A 47 14.56 7.45 -9.85
CA HIS A 47 15.30 7.09 -8.63
C HIS A 47 15.02 5.66 -8.15
N PHE A 48 13.83 5.14 -8.44
CA PHE A 48 13.36 3.87 -7.89
C PHE A 48 13.08 2.85 -8.99
N LYS A 49 13.51 1.61 -8.76
CA LYS A 49 13.03 0.43 -9.47
C LYS A 49 12.17 -0.38 -8.51
N LEU A 50 10.92 -0.65 -8.87
CA LEU A 50 10.06 -1.55 -8.10
C LEU A 50 10.62 -2.97 -8.22
N VAL A 51 10.90 -3.60 -7.07
CA VAL A 51 11.46 -4.96 -6.97
C VAL A 51 10.36 -5.97 -6.66
N ASP A 52 9.52 -5.65 -5.68
CA ASP A 52 8.39 -6.49 -5.27
C ASP A 52 7.33 -5.63 -4.58
N TYR A 53 6.09 -6.12 -4.52
CA TYR A 53 5.02 -5.50 -3.76
C TYR A 53 3.93 -6.49 -3.38
N VAL A 54 3.19 -6.14 -2.33
CA VAL A 54 1.98 -6.85 -1.92
C VAL A 54 0.88 -5.86 -1.59
N ASN A 55 -0.33 -6.19 -2.03
CA ASN A 55 -1.55 -5.54 -1.60
C ASN A 55 -2.08 -6.31 -0.38
N VAL A 56 -2.25 -5.61 0.74
CA VAL A 56 -2.73 -6.20 1.98
C VAL A 56 -4.24 -5.97 2.09
N GLU A 57 -4.99 -7.05 2.22
CA GLU A 57 -6.42 -6.99 2.57
C GLU A 57 -6.57 -7.41 4.03
N TYR A 58 -7.13 -6.54 4.87
CA TYR A 58 -7.29 -6.88 6.29
C TYR A 58 -8.56 -7.69 6.55
N HIS A 59 -9.52 -7.72 5.63
CA HIS A 59 -10.73 -8.50 5.83
C HIS A 59 -10.42 -9.99 5.59
N GLN A 60 -10.42 -10.81 6.65
CA GLN A 60 -10.19 -12.25 6.56
C GLN A 60 -11.50 -13.05 6.60
N THR A 61 -12.31 -12.85 7.64
CA THR A 61 -13.62 -13.48 7.79
C THR A 61 -14.62 -12.51 8.47
N THR A 62 -15.91 -12.80 8.38
CA THR A 62 -16.96 -11.93 8.91
C THR A 62 -17.03 -11.92 10.45
N GLU A 63 -16.72 -13.04 11.08
CA GLU A 63 -16.80 -13.26 12.52
C GLU A 63 -15.54 -12.82 13.29
N ASP A 64 -14.43 -12.54 12.59
CA ASP A 64 -13.16 -12.18 13.19
C ASP A 64 -13.04 -10.67 13.53
N ILE A 65 -12.05 -10.30 14.33
CA ILE A 65 -11.64 -8.93 14.60
C ILE A 65 -11.23 -8.20 13.31
N LEU A 66 -10.69 -8.96 12.35
CA LEU A 66 -10.25 -8.54 11.03
C LEU A 66 -11.39 -8.66 9.99
N ASN A 67 -12.48 -7.95 10.23
CA ASN A 67 -13.70 -7.96 9.41
C ASN A 67 -14.02 -6.59 8.79
N ARG A 68 -12.98 -5.86 8.39
CA ARG A 68 -13.11 -4.49 7.85
C ARG A 68 -12.34 -4.36 6.55
N ASP A 69 -12.95 -3.66 5.60
CA ASP A 69 -12.49 -3.49 4.22
C ASP A 69 -11.33 -2.48 4.07
N ASN A 70 -10.58 -2.24 5.15
CA ASN A 70 -9.36 -1.46 5.07
C ASN A 70 -8.30 -2.30 4.35
N VAL A 71 -7.35 -1.62 3.71
CA VAL A 71 -6.29 -2.27 2.92
C VAL A 71 -4.94 -1.60 3.20
N GLY A 72 -3.87 -2.21 2.75
CA GLY A 72 -2.51 -1.67 2.75
C GLY A 72 -1.80 -1.95 1.42
N ILE A 73 -0.71 -1.23 1.17
CA ILE A 73 0.26 -1.52 0.12
C ILE A 73 1.62 -1.59 0.79
N VAL A 74 2.40 -2.63 0.53
CA VAL A 74 3.82 -2.72 0.89
C VAL A 74 4.62 -2.91 -0.39
N ALA A 75 5.61 -2.05 -0.64
CA ALA A 75 6.41 -2.08 -1.86
C ALA A 75 7.90 -1.98 -1.54
N LYS A 76 8.68 -2.89 -2.12
CA LYS A 76 10.15 -2.91 -2.08
C LYS A 76 10.70 -2.26 -3.34
N PHE A 77 11.60 -1.32 -3.15
CA PHE A 77 12.31 -0.64 -4.22
C PHE A 77 13.80 -0.86 -4.07
N SER A 78 14.51 -0.95 -5.20
CA SER A 78 15.95 -0.69 -5.24
C SER A 78 16.22 0.72 -5.75
N LEU A 79 17.26 1.36 -5.22
CA LEU A 79 17.71 2.66 -5.70
C LEU A 79 18.46 2.49 -7.03
N LYS A 80 18.13 3.29 -8.04
CA LYS A 80 18.80 3.18 -9.35
C LYS A 80 20.28 3.57 -9.29
N GLU A 81 20.65 4.52 -8.45
CA GLU A 81 22.04 4.94 -8.24
C GLU A 81 22.85 3.96 -7.39
N SER A 82 22.18 3.13 -6.59
CA SER A 82 22.79 2.11 -5.74
C SER A 82 21.87 0.87 -5.70
N PRO A 83 21.95 -0.02 -6.71
CA PRO A 83 21.01 -1.13 -6.86
C PRO A 83 20.97 -2.11 -5.69
N ASP A 84 22.05 -2.21 -4.91
CA ASP A 84 22.12 -3.05 -3.71
C ASP A 84 21.39 -2.41 -2.51
N THR A 85 21.16 -1.10 -2.55
CA THR A 85 20.40 -0.39 -1.53
C THR A 85 18.90 -0.54 -1.79
N HIS A 86 18.22 -1.19 -0.85
CA HIS A 86 16.79 -1.42 -0.90
C HIS A 86 16.04 -0.57 0.12
N ILE A 87 14.85 -0.10 -0.26
CA ILE A 87 13.93 0.62 0.62
C ILE A 87 12.55 -0.03 0.51
N VAL A 88 11.93 -0.33 1.66
CA VAL A 88 10.55 -0.79 1.72
C VAL A 88 9.67 0.35 2.19
N ILE A 89 8.61 0.63 1.44
CA ILE A 89 7.66 1.70 1.72
C ILE A 89 6.28 1.08 1.81
N SER A 90 5.51 1.47 2.82
CA SER A 90 4.15 1.03 3.01
C SER A 90 3.20 2.20 3.23
N THR A 91 1.95 2.03 2.80
CA THR A 91 0.84 2.94 3.05
C THR A 91 -0.39 2.15 3.45
N THR A 92 -1.19 2.70 4.36
CA THR A 92 -2.43 2.10 4.86
C THR A 92 -3.39 3.20 5.27
N HIS A 93 -4.68 2.88 5.31
CA HIS A 93 -5.69 3.69 5.98
C HIS A 93 -6.48 2.77 6.90
N LEU A 94 -6.13 2.78 8.19
CA LEU A 94 -6.71 1.91 9.21
C LEU A 94 -8.20 2.24 9.47
N LEU A 95 -8.86 1.36 10.23
CA LEU A 95 -10.22 1.61 10.70
C LEU A 95 -10.33 2.94 11.47
N TYR A 96 -11.25 3.82 11.05
CA TYR A 96 -11.50 5.10 11.72
C TYR A 96 -12.12 4.97 13.12
N ASN A 97 -12.99 3.97 13.33
CA ASN A 97 -13.84 3.89 14.53
C ASN A 97 -13.02 4.02 15.84
N PRO A 98 -13.21 5.12 16.61
CA PRO A 98 -12.39 5.40 17.77
C PRO A 98 -12.57 4.39 18.92
N LYS A 99 -13.66 3.62 18.92
CA LYS A 99 -13.94 2.58 19.92
C LYS A 99 -13.30 1.22 19.59
N ARG A 100 -12.68 1.07 18.42
CA ARG A 100 -12.14 -0.20 17.92
C ARG A 100 -10.62 -0.18 17.80
N ASN A 101 -9.94 0.10 18.92
CA ASN A 101 -8.48 0.03 19.01
C ASN A 101 -7.96 -1.37 18.75
N ASP A 102 -8.71 -2.37 19.21
CA ASP A 102 -8.49 -3.79 18.98
C ASP A 102 -8.34 -4.11 17.48
N VAL A 103 -9.25 -3.61 16.64
CA VAL A 103 -9.16 -3.81 15.18
C VAL A 103 -7.97 -3.08 14.58
N ARG A 104 -7.71 -1.84 15.02
CA ARG A 104 -6.57 -1.06 14.51
C ARG A 104 -5.23 -1.74 14.84
N LEU A 105 -5.11 -2.32 16.03
CA LEU A 105 -3.93 -3.09 16.43
C LEU A 105 -3.80 -4.37 15.59
N ALA A 106 -4.87 -5.11 15.39
CA ALA A 106 -4.86 -6.30 14.53
C ALA A 106 -4.47 -5.96 13.08
N GLN A 107 -5.03 -4.89 12.51
CA GLN A 107 -4.67 -4.42 11.16
C GLN A 107 -3.19 -4.03 11.09
N MET A 108 -2.67 -3.33 12.10
CA MET A 108 -1.25 -2.96 12.16
C MET A 108 -0.36 -4.20 12.25
N GLN A 109 -0.74 -5.21 13.02
CA GLN A 109 0.01 -6.45 13.12
C GLN A 109 0.14 -7.14 11.75
N VAL A 110 -0.94 -7.24 10.99
CA VAL A 110 -0.91 -7.82 9.62
C VAL A 110 0.00 -7.00 8.71
N LEU A 111 -0.11 -5.67 8.74
CA LEU A 111 0.74 -4.80 7.92
C LEU A 111 2.22 -4.94 8.25
N LEU A 112 2.57 -5.00 9.54
CA LEU A 112 3.94 -5.17 10.00
C LEU A 112 4.50 -6.55 9.62
N ALA A 113 3.68 -7.60 9.67
CA ALA A 113 4.08 -8.93 9.20
C ALA A 113 4.40 -8.94 7.69
N GLU A 114 3.57 -8.30 6.86
CA GLU A 114 3.85 -8.17 5.43
C GLU A 114 5.06 -7.28 5.14
N LEU A 115 5.27 -6.23 5.93
CA LEU A 115 6.47 -5.39 5.88
C LEU A 115 7.74 -6.18 6.15
N GLU A 116 7.76 -6.96 7.24
CA GLU A 116 8.88 -7.84 7.59
C GLU A 116 9.14 -8.87 6.49
N ARG A 117 8.08 -9.51 6.00
CA ARG A 117 8.13 -10.49 4.90
C ARG A 117 8.80 -9.90 3.66
N ILE A 118 8.34 -8.74 3.19
CA ILE A 118 8.87 -8.07 2.00
C ILE A 118 10.30 -7.53 2.22
N ALA A 119 10.61 -7.06 3.44
CA ALA A 119 11.93 -6.52 3.75
C ALA A 119 13.02 -7.61 3.71
N PHE A 120 12.77 -8.77 4.32
CA PHE A 120 13.82 -9.74 4.62
C PHE A 120 13.74 -11.06 3.86
N ILE A 121 12.61 -11.42 3.24
CA ILE A 121 12.55 -12.63 2.42
C ILE A 121 13.13 -12.30 1.04
N GLU A 122 14.34 -12.81 0.79
CA GLU A 122 14.91 -12.85 -0.55
C GLU A 122 14.14 -13.90 -1.39
N ASN A 123 13.67 -13.50 -2.56
CA ASN A 123 13.17 -14.47 -3.55
C ASN A 123 14.33 -15.40 -3.90
N THR A 124 14.29 -16.61 -3.36
CA THR A 124 15.30 -17.67 -3.52
C THR A 124 15.22 -18.27 -4.91
#